data_AF-A0A502CMF0-F1
#
_entry.id   AF-A0A502CMF0-F1
#
_cell.length_a   1.000
_cell.length_b   1.000
_cell.length_c   1.000
_cell.angle_alpha   90.00
_cell.angle_beta   90.00
_cell.angle_gamma   90.00
#
_symmetry.space_group_name_H-M   'P 1'
#
loop_
_entity.id
_entity.type
_entity.pdbx_description
1 polymer ?
#
loop_
_entity_poly.entity_id
_entity_poly.type
_entity_poly.pdbx_seq_one_letter_code
_entity_poly.pdbx_strand_id
1 'polypeptide(L)'
;MTAPPAPRSQHQEWSDELAAFLSPACFPATHDHLAATLIRRHAPSRLLWHLSVLPRSRRFASLDQVIEHLCGAAPPAPHGSGTEWH
;
A
#
# COMPACT_ATOMS: atom_id res chain seq x y z
N MET A 1 -8.52 -26.93 23.01
CA MET A 1 -8.53 -25.48 23.35
C MET A 1 -7.87 -24.76 22.20
N THR A 2 -8.65 -24.22 21.27
CA THR A 2 -8.14 -23.44 20.12
C THR A 2 -8.16 -21.98 20.54
N ALA A 3 -7.00 -21.33 20.62
CA ALA A 3 -6.91 -19.90 20.92
C ALA A 3 -7.74 -19.09 19.90
N PRO A 4 -8.43 -18.01 20.31
CA PRO A 4 -9.06 -17.11 19.35
C PRO A 4 -7.96 -16.54 18.42
N PRO A 5 -8.18 -16.48 17.10
CA PRO A 5 -7.25 -15.79 16.23
C PRO A 5 -7.16 -14.34 16.73
N ALA A 6 -5.94 -13.88 17.04
CA ALA A 6 -5.68 -12.49 17.41
C ALA A 6 -6.39 -11.54 16.42
N PRO A 7 -6.85 -10.35 16.86
CA PRO A 7 -7.49 -9.40 15.96
C PRO A 7 -6.48 -9.05 14.86
N ARG A 8 -6.71 -9.63 13.69
CA ARG A 8 -5.95 -9.33 12.49
C ARG A 8 -6.19 -7.86 12.25
N SER A 9 -5.16 -7.06 12.43
CA SER A 9 -5.26 -5.62 12.22
C SER A 9 -5.72 -5.41 10.79
N GLN A 10 -6.59 -4.43 10.54
CA GLN A 10 -7.13 -4.15 9.19
C GLN A 10 -6.03 -4.07 8.11
N HIS A 11 -4.80 -3.76 8.52
CA HIS A 11 -3.56 -3.85 7.74
C HIS A 11 -3.33 -5.20 7.04
N GLN A 12 -3.57 -6.31 7.75
CA GLN A 12 -3.33 -7.65 7.27
C GLN A 12 -4.40 -8.10 6.27
N GLU A 13 -5.64 -7.65 6.44
CA GLU A 13 -6.76 -8.01 5.56
C GLU A 13 -6.58 -7.41 4.15
N TRP A 14 -6.28 -6.11 4.05
CA TRP A 14 -6.06 -5.51 2.74
C TRP A 14 -4.74 -5.95 2.10
N SER A 15 -3.72 -6.31 2.90
CA SER A 15 -2.45 -6.84 2.38
C SER A 15 -2.62 -8.20 1.73
N ASP A 16 -3.40 -9.09 2.36
CA ASP A 16 -3.72 -10.42 1.82
C ASP A 16 -4.57 -10.30 0.54
N GLU A 17 -5.56 -9.40 0.53
CA GLU A 17 -6.29 -9.07 -0.70
C GLU A 17 -5.35 -8.54 -1.80
N LEU A 18 -4.45 -7.60 -1.47
CA LEU A 18 -3.47 -7.08 -2.44
C LEU A 18 -2.63 -8.21 -3.03
N ALA A 19 -2.20 -9.17 -2.20
CA ALA A 19 -1.44 -10.34 -2.63
C ALA A 19 -2.25 -11.28 -3.56
N ALA A 20 -3.55 -11.43 -3.31
CA ALA A 20 -4.44 -12.20 -4.18
C ALA A 20 -4.58 -11.57 -5.58
N PHE A 21 -4.56 -10.23 -5.66
CA PHE A 21 -4.64 -9.51 -6.93
C PHE A 21 -3.29 -9.31 -7.62
N LEU A 22 -2.21 -9.09 -6.88
CA LEU A 22 -0.87 -8.81 -7.39
C LEU A 22 0.02 -10.04 -7.24
N SER A 23 0.22 -10.77 -8.34
CA SER A 23 1.14 -11.90 -8.35
C SER A 23 2.60 -11.41 -8.25
N PRO A 24 3.50 -12.15 -7.58
CA PRO A 24 4.93 -11.86 -7.59
C PRO A 24 5.53 -11.78 -9.02
N ALA A 25 4.90 -12.42 -10.00
CA ALA A 25 5.30 -12.33 -11.41
C ALA A 25 5.01 -10.96 -12.06
N CYS A 26 4.19 -10.10 -11.43
CA CYS A 26 3.92 -8.75 -11.92
C CYS A 26 5.07 -7.77 -11.62
N PHE A 27 6.05 -8.16 -10.81
CA PHE A 27 7.15 -7.31 -10.40
C PHE A 27 8.40 -7.54 -11.26
N PRO A 28 9.21 -6.49 -11.55
CA PRO A 28 9.11 -5.13 -11.04
C PRO A 28 7.98 -4.31 -11.70
N ALA A 29 7.19 -3.60 -10.89
CA ALA A 29 6.06 -2.78 -11.35
C ALA A 29 6.13 -1.35 -10.82
N THR A 30 5.66 -0.40 -11.63
CA THR A 30 5.38 0.98 -11.19
C THR A 30 4.00 1.07 -10.55
N HIS A 31 3.73 2.15 -9.82
CA HIS A 31 2.38 2.46 -9.33
C HIS A 31 1.32 2.34 -10.42
N ASP A 32 1.59 2.84 -11.63
CA ASP A 32 0.66 2.78 -12.76
C ASP A 32 0.35 1.33 -13.16
N HIS A 33 1.37 0.48 -13.25
CA HIS A 33 1.18 -0.96 -13.52
C HIS A 33 0.37 -1.66 -12.43
N LEU A 34 0.63 -1.33 -11.15
CA LEU A 34 -0.12 -1.88 -10.02
C LEU A 34 -1.58 -1.44 -10.06
N ALA A 35 -1.84 -0.14 -10.25
CA ALA A 35 -3.18 0.42 -10.39
C ALA A 35 -3.92 -0.17 -11.60
N ALA A 36 -3.27 -0.27 -12.75
CA ALA A 36 -3.83 -0.88 -13.95
C ALA A 36 -4.16 -2.37 -13.73
N THR A 37 -3.32 -3.11 -13.00
CA THR A 37 -3.57 -4.52 -12.66
C THR A 37 -4.75 -4.65 -11.71
N LEU A 38 -4.84 -3.80 -10.69
CA LEU A 38 -5.98 -3.75 -9.77
C LEU A 38 -7.28 -3.39 -10.50
N ILE A 39 -7.28 -2.38 -11.39
CA ILE A 39 -8.43 -1.99 -12.19
C ILE A 39 -8.87 -3.15 -13.09
N ARG A 40 -7.92 -3.80 -13.79
CA ARG A 40 -8.21 -4.96 -14.66
C ARG A 40 -8.79 -6.15 -13.90
N ARG A 41 -8.40 -6.32 -12.64
CA ARG A 41 -8.90 -7.40 -11.77
C ARG A 41 -10.14 -7.01 -10.96
N HIS A 42 -10.73 -5.84 -11.22
CA HIS A 42 -11.88 -5.32 -10.48
C HIS A 42 -11.66 -5.27 -8.96
N ALA A 43 -10.45 -4.86 -8.57
CA ALA A 43 -10.13 -4.69 -7.16
C ALA A 43 -11.01 -3.60 -6.51
N PRO A 44 -11.37 -3.74 -5.22
CA PRO A 44 -12.17 -2.76 -4.52
C PRO A 44 -11.48 -1.39 -4.47
N SER A 45 -12.28 -0.32 -4.55
CA SER A 45 -11.82 1.08 -4.57
C SER A 45 -10.94 1.44 -3.37
N ARG A 46 -11.11 0.76 -2.24
CA ARG A 46 -10.27 0.91 -1.05
C ARG A 46 -8.80 0.58 -1.34
N LEU A 47 -8.53 -0.49 -2.10
CA LEU A 47 -7.15 -0.86 -2.47
C LEU A 47 -6.53 0.16 -3.42
N LEU A 48 -7.32 0.69 -4.37
CA LEU A 48 -6.88 1.78 -5.25
C LEU A 48 -6.57 3.05 -4.45
N TRP A 49 -7.37 3.35 -3.41
CA TRP A 49 -7.12 4.47 -2.52
C TRP A 49 -5.82 4.30 -1.73
N HIS A 50 -5.55 3.09 -1.22
CA HIS A 50 -4.27 2.76 -0.60
C HIS A 50 -3.10 2.92 -1.60
N LEU A 51 -3.22 2.49 -2.85
CA LEU A 51 -2.15 2.74 -3.83
C LEU A 51 -1.95 4.23 -4.11
N SER A 52 -3.00 5.06 -4.04
CA SER A 52 -2.89 6.48 -4.35
C SER A 52 -1.93 7.25 -3.44
N VAL A 53 -1.59 6.74 -2.26
CA VAL A 53 -0.56 7.36 -1.39
C VAL A 53 0.87 6.98 -1.76
N LEU A 54 1.05 5.97 -2.63
CA LEU A 54 2.37 5.54 -3.06
C LEU A 54 2.98 6.53 -4.07
N PRO A 55 4.31 6.70 -4.07
CA PRO A 55 5.01 7.53 -5.04
C PRO A 55 4.90 6.95 -6.46
N ARG A 56 4.29 7.71 -7.38
CA ARG A 56 4.08 7.30 -8.78
C ARG A 56 5.37 7.09 -9.57
N SER A 57 6.45 7.78 -9.20
CA SER A 57 7.77 7.65 -9.84
C SER A 57 8.60 6.47 -9.33
N ARG A 58 8.16 5.75 -8.30
CA ARG A 58 8.91 4.63 -7.73
C ARG A 58 8.54 3.31 -8.40
N ARG A 59 9.54 2.50 -8.73
CA ARG A 59 9.37 1.10 -9.10
C ARG A 59 9.49 0.26 -7.85
N PHE A 60 8.51 -0.60 -7.63
CA PHE A 60 8.53 -1.59 -6.57
C PHE A 60 9.06 -2.90 -7.15
N ALA A 61 10.05 -3.49 -6.49
CA ALA A 61 10.63 -4.77 -6.92
C ALA A 61 9.82 -5.97 -6.43
N SER A 62 8.96 -5.79 -5.42
CA SER A 62 8.17 -6.86 -4.81
C SER A 62 6.96 -6.28 -4.09
N LEU A 63 5.97 -7.14 -3.83
CA LEU A 63 4.78 -6.83 -3.05
C LEU A 63 5.12 -6.36 -1.63
N ASP A 64 6.13 -6.98 -1.01
CA ASP A 64 6.57 -6.64 0.34
C ASP A 64 6.99 -5.16 0.48
N GLN A 65 7.74 -4.62 -0.50
CA GLN A 65 8.07 -3.19 -0.53
C GLN A 65 6.85 -2.27 -0.67
N VAL A 66 5.79 -2.74 -1.34
CA VAL A 66 4.54 -1.99 -1.46
C VAL A 66 3.84 -1.95 -0.10
N ILE A 67 3.71 -3.11 0.56
CA ILE A 67 3.08 -3.23 1.87
C ILE A 67 3.86 -2.46 2.92
N GLU A 68 5.19 -2.58 2.95
CA GLU A 68 6.06 -1.84 3.86
C GLU A 68 5.88 -0.33 3.68
N HIS A 69 5.76 0.17 2.45
CA HIS A 69 5.51 1.59 2.22
C HIS A 69 4.11 2.03 2.69
N LEU A 70 3.10 1.19 2.50
CA LEU A 70 1.74 1.46 2.96
C LEU A 70 1.60 1.35 4.50
N CYS A 71 2.44 0.57 5.17
CA CYS A 71 2.51 0.44 6.64
C CYS A 71 3.36 1.53 7.29
N GLY A 72 4.51 1.80 6.68
CA GLY A 72 5.46 2.82 7.08
C GLY A 72 5.03 4.23 6.69
N ALA A 73 4.00 4.38 5.86
CA ALA A 73 3.31 5.65 5.63
C ALA A 73 2.46 6.02 6.86
N ALA A 74 3.12 6.21 8.00
CA ALA A 74 2.81 7.42 8.75
C ALA A 74 2.95 8.57 7.73
N PRO A 75 1.97 9.49 7.63
CA PRO A 75 2.19 10.68 6.81
C PRO A 75 3.57 11.23 7.21
N PRO A 76 4.43 11.68 6.26
CA PRO A 76 5.51 12.53 6.69
C PRO A 76 4.82 13.64 7.46
N ALA A 77 4.94 13.62 8.79
CA ALA A 77 4.51 14.73 9.60
C ALA A 77 5.11 15.94 8.90
N PRO A 78 4.34 17.02 8.68
CA PRO A 78 4.87 18.22 8.08
C PRO A 78 5.97 18.75 9.01
N HIS A 79 7.20 18.28 8.81
CA HIS A 79 8.38 18.81 9.45
C HIS A 79 8.82 20.00 8.61
N GLY A 80 8.63 21.16 9.21
CA GLY A 80 8.65 22.51 8.62
C GLY A 80 7.49 23.30 9.25
N SER A 81 7.40 23.50 10.56
CA SER A 81 8.39 24.12 11.47
C SER A 81 8.81 25.52 11.01
N GLY A 82 8.22 26.55 11.64
CA GLY A 82 8.85 27.83 11.97
C GLY A 82 9.28 28.74 10.82
N THR A 83 8.51 29.80 10.58
CA THR A 83 9.07 31.16 10.52
C THR A 83 7.98 32.15 10.88
N GLU A 84 8.05 32.59 12.13
CA GLU A 84 7.72 33.95 12.57
C GLU A 84 7.72 34.97 11.42
N TRP A 85 6.64 35.73 11.27
CA TRP A 85 6.69 37.05 10.66
C TRP A 85 6.03 38.02 11.63
N HIS A 86 6.89 38.89 12.16
CA HIS A 86 6.63 39.99 13.09
C HIS A 86 5.75 41.08 12.48
#